data_AF-A0A9D0Y345-F1
#
_entry.id   AF-A0A9D0Y345-F1
#
_cell.length_a   1.000
_cell.length_b   1.000
_cell.length_c   1.000
_cell.angle_alpha   90.00
_cell.angle_beta   90.00
_cell.angle_gamma   90.00
#
_symmetry.space_group_name_H-M   'P 1'
#
loop_
_entity.id
_entity.type
_entity.pdbx_description
1 polymer ?
#
loop_
_entity_poly.entity_id
_entity_poly.type
_entity_poly.pdbx_seq_one_letter_code
_entity_poly.pdbx_strand_id
1 'polypeptide(L)'
;KTRKKVNSFMNYITKNWSGIAAYQDEFSRGSNTEGHISHVLSSRLSSRPAGWSREGLRAMVELRVYCCNGGHVEAKHIRKSKGSYKVTQKVLSKATKVYKDASRELIHNITLLNSGKVTLLTRTLRSIRDNGFAI
;
A
#
# COMPACT_ATOMS: atom_id res chain seq x y z
N LYS A 1 9.24 -32.86 -13.87
CA LYS A 1 9.36 -31.75 -12.89
C LYS A 1 10.33 -32.07 -11.74
N THR A 2 10.25 -33.26 -11.14
CA THR A 2 11.06 -33.68 -9.97
C THR A 2 12.57 -33.68 -10.24
N ARG A 3 13.00 -34.27 -11.36
CA ARG A 3 14.42 -34.31 -11.78
C ARG A 3 15.06 -32.92 -11.88
N LYS A 4 14.32 -31.93 -12.38
CA LYS A 4 14.79 -30.53 -12.48
C LYS A 4 14.97 -29.87 -11.10
N LYS A 5 14.04 -30.11 -10.16
CA LYS A 5 14.15 -29.61 -8.78
C LYS A 5 15.36 -30.20 -8.06
N VAL A 6 15.56 -31.51 -8.17
CA VAL A 6 16.72 -32.21 -7.59
C VAL A 6 18.01 -31.65 -8.15
N ASN A 7 18.12 -31.49 -9.47
CA ASN A 7 19.32 -30.95 -10.09
C ASN A 7 19.60 -29.49 -9.68
N SER A 8 18.55 -28.66 -9.55
CA SER A 8 18.68 -27.28 -9.06
C SER A 8 19.16 -27.21 -7.61
N PHE A 9 18.65 -28.09 -6.75
CA PHE A 9 19.05 -28.16 -5.35
C PHE A 9 20.50 -28.64 -5.21
N MET A 10 20.87 -29.67 -5.96
CA MET A 10 22.23 -30.19 -5.99
C MET A 10 23.22 -29.11 -6.46
N ASN A 11 22.88 -28.37 -7.52
CA ASN A 11 23.67 -27.24 -7.99
C ASN A 11 23.79 -26.10 -6.97
N TYR A 12 22.75 -25.86 -6.17
CA TYR A 12 22.82 -24.86 -5.11
C TYR A 12 23.79 -25.28 -4.01
N ILE A 13 23.68 -26.52 -3.53
CA ILE A 13 24.58 -27.05 -2.49
C ILE A 13 26.02 -27.01 -2.97
N THR A 14 26.31 -27.54 -4.17
CA THR A 14 27.69 -27.61 -4.68
C THR A 14 28.30 -26.23 -4.88
N LYS A 15 27.52 -25.25 -5.36
CA LYS A 15 28.01 -23.86 -5.54
C LYS A 15 28.24 -23.10 -4.25
N ASN A 16 27.48 -23.39 -3.19
CA ASN A 16 27.53 -22.65 -1.92
C ASN A 16 28.18 -23.47 -0.78
N TRP A 17 28.83 -24.60 -1.10
CA TRP A 17 29.37 -25.53 -0.12
C TRP A 17 30.35 -24.88 0.86
N SER A 18 31.19 -23.94 0.40
CA SER A 18 32.13 -23.20 1.25
C SER A 18 31.43 -22.43 2.37
N GLY A 19 30.31 -21.76 2.07
CA GLY A 19 29.51 -21.05 3.06
C GLY A 19 28.77 -22.00 4.01
N ILE A 20 28.28 -23.13 3.50
CA ILE A 20 27.61 -24.16 4.31
C ILE A 20 28.58 -24.80 5.30
N ALA A 21 29.81 -25.09 4.87
CA ALA A 21 30.87 -25.64 5.72
C ALA A 21 31.30 -24.61 6.79
N ALA A 22 31.52 -23.34 6.40
CA ALA A 22 31.84 -22.27 7.35
C ALA A 22 30.72 -22.08 8.41
N TYR A 23 29.46 -22.20 8.01
CA TYR A 23 28.32 -22.15 8.93
C TYR A 23 28.30 -23.31 9.94
N GLN A 24 28.89 -24.46 9.60
CA GLN A 24 29.01 -25.60 10.52
C GLN A 24 30.16 -25.44 11.52
N ASP A 25 31.27 -24.85 11.10
CA ASP A 25 32.49 -24.67 11.92
C ASP A 25 32.42 -23.45 12.84
N GLU A 26 31.72 -22.38 12.43
CA GLU A 26 31.57 -21.20 13.30
C GLU A 26 30.55 -21.45 14.42
N PHE A 27 30.85 -20.92 15.62
CA PHE A 27 29.94 -20.83 16.78
C PHE A 27 28.61 -20.07 16.48
N SER A 28 28.43 -19.60 15.25
CA SER A 28 27.27 -18.92 14.68
C SER A 28 25.96 -19.73 14.70
N ARG A 29 26.03 -21.04 15.00
CA ARG A 29 24.90 -21.99 15.00
C ARG A 29 23.73 -21.63 15.92
N GLY A 30 23.94 -20.76 16.91
CA GLY A 30 22.92 -20.37 17.90
C GLY A 30 22.20 -19.05 17.63
N SER A 31 22.62 -18.28 16.63
CA SER A 31 22.08 -16.93 16.41
C SER A 31 20.88 -16.98 15.45
N ASN A 32 19.66 -16.84 15.99
CA ASN A 32 18.42 -16.68 15.21
C ASN A 32 18.27 -15.28 14.59
N THR A 33 19.37 -14.60 14.29
CA THR A 33 19.40 -13.19 13.87
C THR A 33 18.58 -12.96 12.61
N GLU A 34 18.71 -13.82 11.60
CA GLU A 34 17.91 -13.72 10.37
C GLU A 34 16.41 -13.84 10.67
N GLY A 35 16.02 -14.81 11.51
CA GLY A 35 14.63 -15.01 11.91
C GLY A 35 14.06 -13.80 12.66
N HIS A 36 14.83 -13.26 13.60
CA HIS A 36 14.44 -12.07 14.36
C HIS A 36 14.28 -10.85 13.44
N ILE A 37 15.24 -10.59 12.56
CA ILE A 37 15.18 -9.48 11.59
C ILE A 37 13.98 -9.66 10.66
N SER A 38 13.79 -10.87 10.12
CA SER A 38 12.67 -11.18 9.23
C SER A 38 11.32 -10.97 9.92
N HIS A 39 11.18 -11.38 11.18
CA HIS A 39 9.96 -11.14 11.96
C HIS A 39 9.70 -9.64 12.15
N VAL A 40 10.71 -8.88 12.57
CA VAL A 40 10.59 -7.44 12.81
C VAL A 40 10.17 -6.71 11.54
N LEU A 41 10.80 -7.02 10.40
CA LEU A 41 10.52 -6.37 9.13
C LEU A 41 9.18 -6.80 8.53
N SER A 42 8.87 -8.10 8.55
CA SER A 42 7.64 -8.65 8.01
C SER A 42 6.40 -8.06 8.69
N SER A 43 6.45 -7.85 10.01
CA SER A 43 5.35 -7.24 10.78
C SER A 43 4.76 -5.99 10.13
N ARG A 44 5.58 -5.17 9.46
CA ARG A 44 5.14 -3.94 8.79
C ARG A 44 5.04 -4.08 7.28
N LEU A 45 6.02 -4.74 6.68
CA LEU A 45 6.20 -4.77 5.23
C LEU A 45 5.30 -5.80 4.53
N SER A 46 4.89 -6.87 5.22
CA SER A 46 3.99 -7.88 4.65
C SER A 46 2.52 -7.65 5.02
N SER A 47 2.24 -6.91 6.10
CA SER A 47 0.87 -6.73 6.63
C SER A 47 -0.11 -6.02 5.69
N ARG A 48 0.38 -5.10 4.83
CA ARG A 48 -0.44 -4.32 3.91
C ARG A 48 0.30 -4.19 2.58
N PRO A 49 -0.32 -4.54 1.43
CA PRO A 49 0.32 -4.34 0.15
C PRO A 49 0.59 -2.85 -0.05
N ALA A 50 1.86 -2.48 -0.03
CA ALA A 50 2.33 -1.13 -0.22
C ALA A 50 3.52 -1.15 -1.19
N GLY A 51 3.49 -0.28 -2.19
CA GLY A 51 4.66 -0.01 -3.03
C GLY A 51 5.66 0.82 -2.25
N TRP A 52 6.69 0.19 -1.71
CA TRP A 52 7.78 0.89 -1.04
C TRP A 52 8.81 1.36 -2.09
N SER A 53 9.11 2.65 -2.11
CA SER A 53 10.33 3.12 -2.80
C SER A 53 11.56 2.61 -2.05
N ARG A 54 12.71 2.50 -2.73
CA ARG A 54 13.97 2.05 -2.10
C ARG A 54 14.35 2.92 -0.89
N GLU A 55 14.17 4.23 -1.02
CA GLU A 55 14.43 5.22 0.03
C GLU A 55 13.45 5.08 1.20
N GLY A 56 12.15 4.94 0.90
CA GLY A 56 11.11 4.77 1.92
C GLY A 56 11.26 3.45 2.68
N LEU A 57 11.64 2.38 1.98
CA LEU A 57 11.94 1.08 2.58
C LEU A 57 13.11 1.19 3.57
N ARG A 58 14.20 1.85 3.16
CA ARG A 58 15.37 2.06 4.02
C ARG A 58 15.02 2.83 5.29
N ALA A 59 14.34 3.97 5.15
CA ALA A 59 13.93 4.78 6.30
C ALA A 59 13.01 3.98 7.26
N MET A 60 12.10 3.16 6.72
CA MET A 60 11.24 2.31 7.53
C MET A 60 12.01 1.22 8.29
N VAL A 61 12.97 0.58 7.64
CA VAL A 61 13.84 -0.44 8.27
C VAL A 61 14.63 0.19 9.41
N GLU A 62 15.29 1.33 9.16
CA GLU A 62 16.08 2.06 10.15
C GLU A 62 15.24 2.47 11.37
N LEU A 63 14.02 3.00 11.15
CA LEU A 63 13.09 3.34 12.23
C LEU A 63 12.66 2.11 13.04
N ARG A 64 12.42 0.97 12.39
CA ARG A 64 12.06 -0.27 13.09
C ARG A 64 13.20 -0.77 13.97
N VAL A 65 14.43 -0.78 13.44
CA VAL A 65 15.62 -1.17 14.19
C VAL A 65 15.83 -0.24 15.39
N TYR A 66 15.68 1.07 15.21
CA TYR A 66 15.76 2.04 16.29
C TYR A 66 14.74 1.76 17.41
N CYS A 67 13.48 1.51 17.05
CA CYS A 67 12.45 1.17 18.04
C CYS A 67 12.73 -0.16 18.75
N CYS A 68 13.19 -1.18 18.04
CA CYS A 68 13.54 -2.47 18.64
C CYS A 68 14.74 -2.37 19.61
N ASN A 69 15.65 -1.43 19.36
CA ASN A 69 16.79 -1.14 20.24
C ASN A 69 16.43 -0.25 21.45
N GLY A 70 15.14 -0.03 21.72
CA GLY A 70 14.67 0.81 22.85
C GLY A 70 14.57 2.30 22.53
N GLY A 71 14.75 2.69 21.28
CA GLY A 71 14.55 4.07 20.83
C GLY A 71 13.07 4.46 20.81
N HIS A 72 12.75 5.64 21.34
CA HIS A 72 11.38 6.17 21.31
C HIS A 72 11.25 7.27 20.25
N VAL A 73 10.29 7.10 19.34
CA VAL A 73 9.96 8.10 18.32
C VAL A 73 8.89 9.04 18.89
N GLU A 74 9.33 10.20 19.34
CA GLU A 74 8.45 11.28 19.78
C GLU A 74 8.03 12.20 18.64
N ALA A 75 6.92 12.93 18.83
CA ALA A 75 6.39 13.89 17.86
C ALA A 75 7.39 15.00 17.49
N LYS A 76 8.34 15.32 18.37
CA LYS A 76 9.43 16.28 18.10
C LYS A 76 10.38 15.83 16.98
N HIS A 77 10.53 14.52 16.76
CA HIS A 77 11.39 13.96 15.71
C HIS A 77 10.71 13.97 14.33
N ILE A 78 9.38 14.09 14.30
CA ILE A 78 8.62 14.17 13.06
C ILE A 78 8.70 15.61 12.56
N ARG A 79 9.57 15.84 11.58
CA ARG A 79 9.59 17.12 10.87
C ARG A 79 8.24 17.29 10.18
N LYS A 80 7.39 18.19 10.69
CA LYS A 80 6.16 18.58 10.00
C LYS A 80 6.57 19.02 8.59
N SER A 81 6.02 18.35 7.57
CA SER A 81 6.19 18.81 6.19
C SER A 81 5.77 20.28 6.14
N LYS A 82 6.66 21.16 5.65
CA LYS A 82 6.37 22.59 5.44
C LYS A 82 5.34 22.84 4.33
N GLY A 83 4.74 21.80 3.76
CA GLY A 83 3.64 21.91 2.82
C GLY A 83 2.40 21.20 3.34
N SER A 84 1.56 21.90 4.10
CA SER A 84 0.14 21.74 3.78
C SER A 84 0.04 22.25 2.35
N TYR A 85 -0.16 21.37 1.37
CA TYR A 85 -0.69 21.82 0.09
C TYR A 85 -2.00 22.51 0.44
N LYS A 86 -1.98 23.85 0.47
CA LYS A 86 -3.20 24.64 0.61
C LYS A 86 -3.93 24.40 -0.70
N VAL A 87 -4.85 23.45 -0.66
CA VAL A 87 -5.81 23.22 -1.71
C VAL A 87 -6.47 24.58 -1.98
N THR A 88 -6.09 25.24 -3.07
CA THR A 88 -6.74 26.50 -3.42
C THR A 88 -8.17 26.19 -3.85
N GLN A 89 -9.11 27.09 -3.55
CA GLN A 89 -10.52 26.95 -3.99
C GLN A 89 -10.63 26.65 -5.50
N LYS A 90 -9.67 27.12 -6.30
CA LYS A 90 -9.56 26.85 -7.74
C LYS A 90 -9.28 25.38 -8.08
N VAL A 91 -8.48 24.68 -7.27
CA VAL A 91 -8.20 23.25 -7.49
C VAL A 91 -9.42 22.42 -7.06
N LEU A 92 -10.08 22.79 -5.96
CA LEU A 92 -11.34 22.14 -5.55
C LEU A 92 -12.45 22.34 -6.57
N SER A 93 -12.63 23.56 -7.09
CA SER A 93 -13.68 23.84 -8.07
C SER A 93 -13.44 23.14 -9.40
N LYS A 94 -12.18 22.94 -9.80
CA LYS A 94 -11.84 22.11 -10.96
C LYS A 94 -12.13 20.63 -10.70
N ALA A 95 -11.71 20.11 -9.55
CA ALA A 95 -11.94 18.70 -9.19
C ALA A 95 -13.44 18.38 -9.07
N THR A 96 -14.24 19.26 -8.45
CA THR A 96 -15.70 19.08 -8.37
C THR A 96 -16.38 19.19 -9.72
N LYS A 97 -15.91 20.05 -10.63
CA LYS A 97 -16.43 20.08 -12.02
C LYS A 97 -16.17 18.77 -12.75
N VAL A 98 -14.92 18.29 -12.75
CA VAL A 98 -14.56 17.01 -13.39
C VAL A 98 -15.37 15.85 -12.81
N TYR A 99 -15.50 15.80 -11.47
CA TYR A 99 -16.30 14.77 -10.81
C TYR A 99 -17.79 14.86 -11.17
N LYS A 100 -18.34 16.09 -11.25
CA LYS A 100 -19.72 16.33 -11.65
C LYS A 100 -19.96 15.91 -13.10
N ASP A 101 -19.04 16.20 -14.00
CA ASP A 101 -19.15 15.84 -15.43
C ASP A 101 -19.09 14.32 -15.61
N ALA A 102 -18.10 13.64 -15.00
CA ALA A 102 -18.02 12.17 -15.01
C ALA A 102 -19.25 11.50 -14.39
N SER A 103 -19.79 12.07 -13.30
CA SER A 103 -21.02 11.55 -12.67
C SER A 103 -22.24 11.69 -13.59
N ARG A 104 -22.34 12.79 -14.36
CA ARG A 104 -23.43 12.99 -15.33
C ARG A 104 -23.37 12.00 -16.47
N GLU A 105 -22.18 11.68 -16.97
CA GLU A 105 -21.97 10.68 -18.03
C GLU A 105 -22.42 9.28 -17.57
N LEU A 106 -22.09 8.88 -16.34
CA LEU A 106 -22.53 7.60 -15.78
C LEU A 106 -24.04 7.51 -15.60
N ILE A 107 -24.68 8.59 -15.12
CA ILE A 107 -26.12 8.57 -14.86
C ILE A 107 -26.94 8.66 -16.16
N HIS A 108 -26.42 9.34 -17.20
CA HIS A 108 -27.05 9.36 -18.52
C HIS A 108 -27.15 7.97 -19.16
N ASN A 109 -26.33 7.00 -18.74
CA ASN A 109 -26.39 5.64 -19.27
C ASN A 109 -27.45 4.75 -18.58
N ILE A 110 -28.17 5.28 -17.58
CA ILE A 110 -29.24 4.55 -16.90
C ILE A 110 -30.55 4.69 -17.70
N THR A 111 -30.83 3.70 -18.55
CA THR A 111 -32.02 3.67 -19.44
C THR A 111 -33.33 3.83 -18.67
N LEU A 112 -33.45 3.21 -17.48
CA LEU A 112 -34.63 3.31 -16.62
C LEU A 112 -35.00 4.76 -16.26
N LEU A 113 -34.00 5.64 -16.10
CA LEU A 113 -34.22 7.05 -15.74
C LEU A 113 -34.53 7.94 -16.95
N ASN A 114 -34.13 7.52 -18.16
CA ASN A 114 -34.24 8.30 -19.39
C ASN A 114 -35.48 7.97 -20.21
N SER A 115 -35.84 6.69 -20.35
CA SER A 115 -36.95 6.22 -21.20
C SER A 115 -38.04 5.44 -20.45
N GLY A 116 -37.91 5.31 -19.12
CA GLY A 116 -38.90 4.63 -18.27
C GLY A 116 -40.18 5.44 -18.00
N LYS A 117 -41.21 4.77 -17.46
CA LYS A 117 -42.46 5.43 -17.03
C LYS A 117 -42.19 6.47 -15.94
N VAL A 118 -42.81 7.64 -16.06
CA VAL A 118 -42.72 8.71 -15.06
C VAL A 118 -43.62 8.36 -13.87
N THR A 119 -43.00 7.97 -12.76
CA THR A 119 -43.61 7.65 -11.48
C THR A 119 -43.07 8.60 -10.42
N LEU A 120 -43.69 8.63 -9.23
CA LEU A 120 -43.17 9.39 -8.09
C LEU A 120 -41.72 9.00 -7.73
N LEU A 121 -41.38 7.71 -7.85
CA LEU A 121 -40.02 7.21 -7.62
C LEU A 121 -39.04 7.66 -8.71
N THR A 122 -39.41 7.61 -9.99
CA THR A 122 -38.51 8.10 -11.04
C THR A 122 -38.38 9.63 -11.01
N ARG A 123 -39.40 10.36 -10.56
CA ARG A 123 -39.36 11.81 -10.35
C ARG A 123 -38.43 12.21 -9.19
N THR A 124 -38.50 11.48 -8.07
CA THR A 124 -37.58 11.71 -6.93
C THR A 124 -36.14 11.38 -7.28
N LEU A 125 -35.88 10.24 -7.94
CA LEU A 125 -34.54 9.88 -8.42
C LEU A 125 -33.99 10.87 -9.45
N ARG A 126 -34.83 11.37 -10.37
CA ARG A 126 -34.45 12.42 -11.33
C ARG A 126 -34.12 13.75 -10.63
N SER A 127 -34.87 14.10 -9.59
CA SER A 127 -34.59 15.29 -8.77
C SER A 127 -33.26 15.18 -8.03
N ILE A 128 -32.91 14.00 -7.52
CA ILE A 128 -31.61 13.74 -6.86
C ILE A 128 -30.47 13.85 -7.87
N ARG A 129 -30.66 13.34 -9.10
CA ARG A 129 -29.68 13.44 -10.20
C ARG A 129 -29.37 14.89 -10.59
N ASP A 130 -30.40 15.70 -10.78
CA ASP A 130 -30.26 17.01 -11.43
C ASP A 130 -29.85 18.12 -10.43
N ASN A 131 -30.29 18.03 -9.17
CA ASN A 131 -30.00 19.05 -8.14
C ASN A 131 -28.90 18.68 -7.15
N GLY A 132 -28.49 17.41 -7.08
CA GLY A 132 -27.62 16.93 -5.99
C GLY A 132 -28.31 17.04 -4.62
N PHE A 133 -27.77 16.38 -3.59
CA PHE A 133 -28.28 16.49 -2.22
C PHE A 133 -28.12 17.94 -1.73
N ALA A 134 -29.21 18.69 -1.72
CA ALA A 134 -29.36 19.88 -0.88
C ALA A 134 -30.16 19.47 0.35
N ILE A 135 -29.45 19.28 1.47
CA ILE A 135 -30.00 19.34 2.84
C ILE A 135 -29.56 20.68 3.41
#